data_AF-A0A7S3JGS0-F1
#
_entry.id   AF-A0A7S3JGS0-F1
#
_cell.length_a   1.000
_cell.length_b   1.000
_cell.length_c   1.000
_cell.angle_alpha   90.00
_cell.angle_beta   90.00
_cell.angle_gamma   90.00
#
_symmetry.space_group_name_H-M   'P 1'
#
loop_
_entity.id
_entity.type
_entity.pdbx_description
1 polymer ?
#
loop_
_entity_poly.entity_id
_entity_poly.type
_entity_poly.pdbx_seq_one_letter_code
_entity_poly.pdbx_strand_id
1 'polypeptide(L)'
;VSTLLTAPPQPYHNIVRFSQAHADGDDFGKLHKINHKDYSNLFELFEDAFGQYPAQSYPLASLTEVDNYAADIMKSYPKSQFAKEIADESKANWSKDSYDIAKNFGYTLKEGAAPSAQYLAQGKDLLNKQMAIAGYRLSHLVSYMMSKQLAQPNNTVVKDLIK
;
A
#
# COMPACT_ATOMS: atom_id res chain seq x y z
N VAL A 1 -10.82 -7.91 -8.52
CA VAL A 1 -11.12 -7.43 -7.14
C VAL A 1 -9.84 -7.24 -6.33
N SER A 2 -8.85 -8.14 -6.44
CA SER A 2 -7.55 -8.05 -5.75
C SER A 2 -6.76 -6.75 -6.04
N THR A 3 -6.67 -6.30 -7.29
CA THR A 3 -5.89 -5.09 -7.67
C THR A 3 -6.46 -3.77 -7.15
N LEU A 4 -7.78 -3.69 -6.88
CA LEU A 4 -8.42 -2.47 -6.38
C LEU A 4 -8.29 -2.29 -4.86
N LEU A 5 -7.96 -3.36 -4.13
CA LEU A 5 -7.82 -3.35 -2.67
C LEU A 5 -6.35 -3.24 -2.23
N THR A 6 -5.40 -3.59 -3.10
CA THR A 6 -3.95 -3.48 -2.86
C THR A 6 -3.27 -2.32 -3.59
N ALA A 7 -3.96 -1.62 -4.50
CA ALA A 7 -3.44 -0.40 -5.14
C ALA A 7 -3.30 0.83 -4.22
N PRO A 8 -4.15 1.06 -3.17
CA PRO A 8 -4.01 2.23 -2.31
C PRO A 8 -2.67 2.37 -1.55
N PRO A 9 -1.98 1.29 -1.12
CA PRO A 9 -0.67 1.43 -0.50
C PRO A 9 0.49 1.66 -1.48
N GLN A 10 0.29 1.53 -2.80
CA GLN A 10 1.35 1.70 -3.80
C GLN A 10 1.17 3.06 -4.51
N PRO A 11 1.98 4.09 -4.17
CA PRO A 11 1.78 5.46 -4.63
C PRO A 11 1.86 5.64 -6.15
N TYR A 12 2.67 4.81 -6.82
CA TYR A 12 2.89 4.86 -8.26
C TYR A 12 1.78 4.19 -9.08
N HIS A 13 0.87 3.42 -8.46
CA HIS A 13 -0.32 2.89 -9.17
C HIS A 13 -1.42 3.92 -9.42
N ASN A 14 -1.26 5.16 -8.93
CA ASN A 14 -2.26 6.23 -9.00
C ASN A 14 -1.70 7.56 -9.53
N ILE A 15 -0.57 7.56 -10.23
CA ILE A 15 0.06 8.81 -10.69
C ILE A 15 0.78 8.66 -12.04
N VAL A 16 0.71 9.72 -12.83
CA VAL A 16 1.58 9.93 -14.00
C VAL A 16 2.14 11.34 -13.89
N ARG A 17 3.47 11.49 -13.98
CA ARG A 17 4.11 12.82 -13.95
C ARG A 17 4.47 13.25 -15.35
N PHE A 18 3.99 14.44 -15.73
CA PHE A 18 4.37 15.11 -16.97
C PHE A 18 5.54 16.07 -16.71
N SER A 19 6.50 16.09 -17.63
CA SER A 19 7.64 17.01 -17.58
C SER A 19 8.12 17.34 -18.99
N GLN A 20 9.07 18.26 -19.13
CA GLN A 20 9.68 18.54 -20.44
C GLN A 20 10.37 17.30 -21.04
N ALA A 21 10.98 16.46 -20.19
CA ALA A 21 11.62 15.22 -20.63
C ALA A 21 10.60 14.09 -20.92
N HIS A 22 9.45 14.14 -20.26
CA HIS A 22 8.39 13.12 -20.31
C HIS A 22 7.04 13.79 -20.62
N ALA A 23 6.87 14.27 -21.86
CA ALA A 23 5.69 15.02 -22.29
C ALA A 23 4.42 14.18 -22.35
N ASP A 24 4.57 12.86 -22.51
CA ASP A 24 3.47 11.87 -22.52
C ASP A 24 3.30 11.17 -21.16
N GLY A 25 4.02 11.65 -20.13
CA GLY A 25 4.05 11.04 -18.82
C GLY A 25 5.25 10.12 -18.61
N ASP A 26 5.59 9.85 -17.36
CA ASP A 26 6.79 9.11 -16.95
C ASP A 26 6.56 7.61 -16.71
N ASP A 27 5.51 7.03 -17.32
CA ASP A 27 5.08 5.63 -17.15
C ASP A 27 5.06 5.21 -15.67
N PHE A 28 4.27 5.94 -14.88
CA PHE A 28 4.11 5.68 -13.45
C PHE A 28 5.45 5.66 -12.70
N GLY A 29 6.35 6.60 -13.01
CA GLY A 29 7.67 6.70 -12.37
C GLY A 29 8.74 5.74 -12.90
N LYS A 30 8.45 4.88 -13.89
CA LYS A 30 9.46 3.99 -14.50
C LYS A 30 10.48 4.73 -15.36
N LEU A 31 10.08 5.87 -15.94
CA LEU A 31 10.98 6.73 -16.69
C LEU A 31 11.79 7.66 -15.78
N HIS A 32 11.36 7.89 -14.53
CA HIS A 32 12.13 8.64 -13.54
C HIS A 32 13.29 7.79 -13.01
N LYS A 33 14.44 7.87 -13.68
CA LYS A 33 15.64 7.10 -13.31
C LYS A 33 16.25 7.58 -12.00
N ILE A 34 16.84 6.66 -11.24
CA ILE A 34 17.57 6.94 -9.99
C ILE A 34 18.95 6.28 -10.03
N ASN A 35 19.89 6.82 -9.27
CA ASN A 35 21.19 6.21 -9.10
C ASN A 35 21.18 5.29 -7.86
N HIS A 36 20.76 4.05 -8.05
CA HIS A 36 20.73 3.03 -7.00
C HIS A 36 21.29 1.70 -7.52
N LYS A 37 21.91 0.91 -6.64
CA LYS A 37 22.56 -0.35 -7.03
C LYS A 37 21.57 -1.46 -7.42
N ASP A 38 20.41 -1.51 -6.76
CA ASP A 38 19.43 -2.59 -6.92
C ASP A 38 18.19 -2.17 -7.74
N TYR A 39 17.97 -0.86 -7.94
CA TYR A 39 16.74 -0.34 -8.56
C TYR A 39 17.09 0.73 -9.59
N SER A 40 16.45 0.67 -10.75
CA SER A 40 16.76 1.57 -11.88
C SER A 40 15.90 2.82 -11.92
N ASN A 41 14.76 2.83 -11.22
CA ASN A 41 13.78 3.90 -11.26
C ASN A 41 12.95 3.99 -9.97
N LEU A 42 12.17 5.07 -9.82
CA LEU A 42 11.33 5.28 -8.65
C LEU A 42 10.23 4.22 -8.51
N PHE A 43 9.65 3.75 -9.62
CA PHE A 43 8.61 2.71 -9.58
C PHE A 43 9.12 1.44 -8.90
N GLU A 44 10.27 0.91 -9.34
CA GLU A 44 10.89 -0.29 -8.77
C GLU A 44 11.22 -0.13 -7.28
N LEU A 45 11.77 1.03 -6.89
CA LEU A 45 12.12 1.30 -5.50
C LEU A 45 10.90 1.25 -4.57
N PHE A 46 9.74 1.78 -5.02
CA PHE A 46 8.50 1.75 -4.24
C PHE A 46 7.83 0.37 -4.29
N GLU A 47 7.86 -0.30 -5.44
CA GLU A 47 7.27 -1.63 -5.62
C GLU A 47 7.92 -2.67 -4.71
N ASP A 48 9.25 -2.61 -4.55
CA ASP A 48 9.99 -3.47 -3.64
C ASP A 48 10.03 -2.94 -2.19
N ALA A 49 9.16 -1.99 -1.87
CA ALA A 49 9.04 -1.37 -0.56
C ALA A 49 10.38 -0.90 0.04
N PHE A 50 11.23 -0.27 -0.78
CA PHE A 50 12.59 0.19 -0.42
C PHE A 50 13.52 -0.94 0.02
N GLY A 51 13.29 -2.17 -0.45
CA GLY A 51 14.08 -3.36 -0.12
C GLY A 51 14.02 -3.74 1.35
N GLN A 52 12.91 -3.41 2.03
CA GLN A 52 12.80 -3.66 3.47
C GLN A 52 12.37 -5.09 3.80
N TYR A 53 11.80 -5.82 2.84
CA TYR A 53 11.42 -7.22 2.99
C TYR A 53 12.33 -8.10 2.16
N PRO A 54 12.85 -9.21 2.70
CA PRO A 54 13.66 -10.13 1.94
C PRO A 54 12.83 -10.82 0.85
N ALA A 55 13.48 -11.12 -0.27
CA ALA A 55 12.86 -11.89 -1.34
C ALA A 55 12.37 -13.25 -0.83
N GLN A 56 11.13 -13.58 -1.19
CA GLN A 56 10.47 -14.82 -0.79
C GLN A 56 10.45 -15.81 -1.95
N SER A 57 10.70 -17.08 -1.66
CA SER A 57 10.51 -18.17 -2.64
C SER A 57 9.07 -18.66 -2.58
N TYR A 58 8.41 -18.77 -3.74
CA TYR A 58 7.04 -19.26 -3.83
C TYR A 58 6.98 -20.70 -4.38
N PRO A 59 6.06 -21.55 -3.90
CA PRO A 59 5.12 -21.29 -2.80
C PRO A 59 5.82 -21.12 -1.45
N LEU A 60 5.26 -20.28 -0.57
CA LEU A 60 5.82 -20.06 0.77
C LEU A 60 5.81 -21.36 1.55
N ALA A 61 6.95 -21.71 2.17
CA ALA A 61 7.06 -22.87 3.05
C ALA A 61 6.35 -22.65 4.40
N SER A 62 6.23 -21.39 4.84
CA SER A 62 5.54 -20.98 6.06
C SER A 62 5.05 -19.53 5.93
N LEU A 63 4.02 -19.18 6.71
CA LEU A 63 3.52 -17.80 6.85
C LEU A 63 4.17 -17.05 8.02
N THR A 64 5.02 -17.69 8.82
CA THR A 64 5.58 -17.10 10.05
C THR A 64 6.27 -15.76 9.82
N GLU A 65 7.04 -15.61 8.74
CA GLU A 65 7.70 -14.32 8.44
C GLU A 65 6.68 -13.23 8.10
N VAL A 66 5.67 -13.56 7.30
CA VAL A 66 4.58 -12.64 6.95
C VAL A 66 3.80 -12.22 8.20
N ASP A 67 3.49 -13.17 9.08
CA ASP A 67 2.80 -12.90 10.35
C ASP A 67 3.63 -11.99 11.27
N ASN A 68 4.95 -12.22 11.34
CA ASN A 68 5.86 -11.37 12.09
C ASN A 68 5.91 -9.94 11.53
N TYR A 69 6.03 -9.77 10.20
CA TYR A 69 6.00 -8.45 9.57
C TYR A 69 4.67 -7.74 9.85
N ALA A 70 3.54 -8.44 9.70
CA ALA A 70 2.23 -7.86 10.00
C ALA A 70 2.13 -7.44 11.47
N ALA A 71 2.60 -8.27 12.41
CA ALA A 71 2.60 -7.95 13.84
C ALA A 71 3.46 -6.71 14.16
N ASP A 72 4.65 -6.60 13.57
CA ASP A 72 5.56 -5.46 13.78
C ASP A 72 5.00 -4.16 13.19
N ILE A 73 4.40 -4.23 12.01
CA ILE A 73 3.70 -3.11 11.37
C ILE A 73 2.54 -2.66 12.25
N MET A 74 1.67 -3.57 12.69
CA MET A 74 0.51 -3.24 13.52
C MET A 74 0.91 -2.70 14.90
N LYS A 75 2.03 -3.17 15.46
CA LYS A 75 2.58 -2.65 16.71
C LYS A 75 3.06 -1.21 16.54
N SER A 76 3.71 -0.90 15.42
CA SER A 76 4.23 0.44 15.11
C SER A 76 3.11 1.42 14.72
N TYR A 77 2.06 0.92 14.07
CA TYR A 77 0.93 1.67 13.54
C TYR A 77 -0.38 1.05 14.06
N PRO A 78 -0.69 1.20 15.37
CA PRO A 78 -1.87 0.61 15.95
C PRO A 78 -3.15 1.20 15.34
N LYS A 79 -4.17 0.34 15.17
CA LYS A 79 -5.47 0.68 14.56
C LYS A 79 -6.10 1.96 15.13
N SER A 80 -5.92 2.23 16.43
CA SER A 80 -6.47 3.41 17.12
C SER A 80 -5.96 4.74 16.54
N GLN A 81 -4.80 4.76 15.88
CA GLN A 81 -4.27 5.96 15.23
C GLN A 81 -4.99 6.31 13.93
N PHE A 82 -5.72 5.37 13.33
CA PHE A 82 -6.26 5.50 11.95
C PHE A 82 -7.78 5.43 11.88
N ALA A 83 -8.49 5.73 12.96
CA ALA A 83 -9.95 5.61 13.00
C ALA A 83 -10.62 6.38 11.85
N LYS A 84 -10.10 7.56 11.49
CA LYS A 84 -10.62 8.38 10.39
C LYS A 84 -10.33 7.74 9.03
N GLU A 85 -9.11 7.30 8.81
CA GLU A 85 -8.66 6.69 7.55
C GLU A 85 -9.37 5.36 7.29
N ILE A 86 -9.67 4.61 8.35
CA ILE A 86 -10.41 3.34 8.28
C ILE A 86 -11.89 3.58 7.97
N ALA A 87 -12.50 4.60 8.56
CA ALA A 87 -13.90 4.95 8.32
C ALA A 87 -14.15 5.61 6.96
N ASP A 88 -13.10 6.14 6.31
CA ASP A 88 -13.20 6.65 4.95
C ASP A 88 -13.30 5.48 3.96
N GLU A 89 -14.48 5.27 3.39
CA GLU A 89 -14.74 4.24 2.37
C GLU A 89 -14.61 4.80 0.92
N SER A 90 -14.23 6.07 0.76
CA SER A 90 -14.12 6.72 -0.53
C SER A 90 -12.86 6.28 -1.28
N LYS A 91 -13.05 5.47 -2.32
CA LYS A 91 -11.97 5.06 -3.23
C LYS A 91 -11.25 6.26 -3.88
N ALA A 92 -11.97 7.35 -4.11
CA ALA A 92 -11.39 8.58 -4.65
C ALA A 92 -10.42 9.22 -3.65
N ASN A 93 -10.77 9.23 -2.37
CA ASN A 93 -9.86 9.73 -1.33
C ASN A 93 -8.63 8.84 -1.20
N TRP A 94 -8.79 7.51 -1.26
CA TRP A 94 -7.65 6.59 -1.19
C TRP A 94 -6.69 6.75 -2.37
N SER A 95 -7.23 6.93 -3.58
CA SER A 95 -6.43 7.22 -4.77
C SER A 95 -5.72 8.57 -4.63
N LYS A 96 -6.40 9.58 -4.07
CA LYS A 96 -5.81 10.88 -3.77
C LYS A 96 -4.68 10.79 -2.73
N ASP A 97 -4.84 10.02 -1.66
CA ASP A 97 -3.80 9.79 -0.64
C ASP A 97 -2.54 9.21 -1.30
N SER A 98 -2.72 8.22 -2.18
CA SER A 98 -1.64 7.59 -2.95
C SER A 98 -0.92 8.60 -3.85
N TYR A 99 -1.69 9.41 -4.59
CA TYR A 99 -1.17 10.49 -5.43
C TYR A 99 -0.36 11.51 -4.62
N ASP A 100 -0.89 11.95 -3.47
CA ASP A 100 -0.24 12.93 -2.61
C ASP A 100 1.08 12.40 -2.04
N ILE A 101 1.17 11.11 -1.74
CA ILE A 101 2.43 10.47 -1.33
C ILE A 101 3.46 10.50 -2.46
N ALA A 102 3.08 10.06 -3.66
CA ALA A 102 4.01 10.05 -4.79
C ALA A 102 4.48 11.48 -5.14
N LYS A 103 3.58 12.46 -5.10
CA LYS A 103 3.88 13.87 -5.35
C LYS A 103 4.77 14.49 -4.27
N ASN A 104 4.38 14.35 -3.00
CA ASN A 104 4.98 15.10 -1.90
C ASN A 104 6.20 14.39 -1.28
N PHE A 105 6.37 13.10 -1.54
CA PHE A 105 7.50 12.31 -1.08
C PHE A 105 8.27 11.68 -2.24
N GLY A 106 7.61 10.86 -3.08
CA GLY A 106 8.26 10.13 -4.18
C GLY A 106 9.11 11.03 -5.09
N TYR A 107 8.48 11.98 -5.78
CA TYR A 107 9.12 12.90 -6.72
C TYR A 107 9.98 14.00 -6.08
N THR A 108 10.16 13.99 -4.76
CA THR A 108 11.18 14.85 -4.12
C THR A 108 12.60 14.36 -4.42
N LEU A 109 12.77 13.06 -4.74
CA LEU A 109 14.02 12.53 -5.27
C LEU A 109 14.17 12.96 -6.72
N LYS A 110 15.18 13.80 -6.98
CA LYS A 110 15.46 14.28 -8.34
C LYS A 110 15.87 13.14 -9.26
N GLU A 111 15.47 13.24 -10.52
CA GLU A 111 15.82 12.27 -11.56
C GLU A 111 17.35 12.21 -11.73
N GLY A 112 17.89 10.99 -11.83
CA GLY A 112 19.33 10.70 -11.86
C GLY A 112 20.04 10.80 -10.50
N ALA A 113 19.38 11.27 -9.43
CA ALA A 113 19.99 11.36 -8.12
C ALA A 113 20.01 10.01 -7.40
N ALA A 114 20.98 9.85 -6.49
CA ALA A 114 21.00 8.73 -5.56
C ALA A 114 20.07 9.02 -4.37
N PRO A 115 19.20 8.08 -3.95
CA PRO A 115 18.41 8.26 -2.75
C PRO A 115 19.32 8.33 -1.51
N SER A 116 19.08 9.32 -0.64
CA SER A 116 19.82 9.43 0.62
C SER A 116 19.36 8.36 1.61
N ALA A 117 20.19 8.04 2.60
CA ALA A 117 19.81 7.13 3.68
C ALA A 117 18.53 7.59 4.40
N GLN A 118 18.36 8.90 4.57
CA GLN A 118 17.14 9.47 5.16
C GLN A 118 15.92 9.24 4.27
N TYR A 119 16.02 9.45 2.96
CA TYR A 119 14.93 9.18 2.03
C TYR A 119 14.50 7.72 2.07
N LEU A 120 15.48 6.79 2.07
CA LEU A 120 15.21 5.35 2.18
C LEU A 120 14.50 5.02 3.50
N ALA A 121 14.97 5.55 4.63
CA ALA A 121 14.37 5.30 5.94
C ALA A 121 12.93 5.85 6.03
N GLN A 122 12.71 7.06 5.54
CA GLN A 122 11.37 7.68 5.49
C GLN A 122 10.42 6.90 4.56
N GLY A 123 10.92 6.39 3.44
CA GLY A 123 10.14 5.58 2.51
C GLY A 123 9.67 4.27 3.12
N LYS A 124 10.55 3.59 3.86
CA LYS A 124 10.22 2.35 4.60
C LYS A 124 9.12 2.57 5.63
N ASP A 125 9.28 3.59 6.48
CA ASP A 125 8.30 3.99 7.49
C ASP A 125 6.95 4.35 6.84
N LEU A 126 6.99 5.18 5.78
CA LEU A 126 5.80 5.60 5.06
C LEU A 126 5.03 4.40 4.49
N LEU A 127 5.71 3.44 3.83
CA LEU A 127 5.03 2.28 3.26
C LEU A 127 4.51 1.33 4.33
N ASN A 128 5.21 1.17 5.47
CA ASN A 128 4.68 0.38 6.58
C ASN A 128 3.40 0.99 7.14
N LYS A 129 3.35 2.32 7.29
CA LYS A 129 2.12 3.03 7.64
C LYS A 129 1.00 2.78 6.63
N GLN A 130 1.29 2.85 5.32
CA GLN A 130 0.28 2.60 4.29
C GLN A 130 -0.21 1.15 4.28
N MET A 131 0.67 0.17 4.49
CA MET A 131 0.28 -1.24 4.64
C MET A 131 -0.62 -1.46 5.86
N ALA A 132 -0.33 -0.80 6.99
CA ALA A 132 -1.19 -0.84 8.17
C ALA A 132 -2.61 -0.33 7.84
N ILE A 133 -2.70 0.88 7.26
CA ILE A 133 -3.98 1.50 6.89
C ILE A 133 -4.75 0.63 5.90
N ALA A 134 -4.08 0.11 4.87
CA ALA A 134 -4.68 -0.79 3.88
C ALA A 134 -5.22 -2.07 4.51
N GLY A 135 -4.44 -2.71 5.39
CA GLY A 135 -4.86 -3.91 6.13
C GLY A 135 -6.09 -3.64 7.01
N TYR A 136 -6.13 -2.51 7.71
CA TYR A 136 -7.27 -2.14 8.54
C TYR A 136 -8.51 -1.79 7.71
N ARG A 137 -8.37 -1.06 6.60
CA ARG A 137 -9.46 -0.76 5.66
C ARG A 137 -10.04 -2.05 5.08
N LEU A 138 -9.18 -2.98 4.65
CA LEU A 138 -9.61 -4.28 4.12
C LEU A 138 -10.37 -5.09 5.18
N SER A 139 -9.82 -5.21 6.39
CA SER A 139 -10.49 -5.90 7.51
C SER A 139 -11.86 -5.28 7.81
N HIS A 140 -11.95 -3.95 7.83
CA HIS A 140 -13.21 -3.23 8.05
C HIS A 140 -14.25 -3.53 6.95
N LEU A 141 -13.86 -3.45 5.68
CA LEU A 141 -14.73 -3.75 4.55
C LEU A 141 -15.23 -5.20 4.60
N VAL A 142 -14.36 -6.17 4.89
CA VAL A 142 -14.75 -7.58 4.99
C VAL A 142 -15.77 -7.77 6.11
N SER A 143 -15.51 -7.21 7.31
CA SER A 143 -16.47 -7.27 8.42
C SER A 143 -17.81 -6.60 8.07
N TYR A 144 -17.78 -5.45 7.40
CA TYR A 144 -18.98 -4.75 6.95
C TYR A 144 -19.80 -5.61 5.98
N MET A 145 -19.16 -6.18 4.95
CA MET A 145 -19.84 -7.06 3.98
C MET A 145 -20.45 -8.30 4.64
N MET A 146 -19.72 -8.96 5.54
CA MET A 146 -20.22 -10.14 6.26
C MET A 146 -21.42 -9.78 7.15
N SER A 147 -21.36 -8.67 7.90
CA SER A 147 -22.48 -8.24 8.74
C SER A 147 -23.74 -7.91 7.94
N LYS A 148 -23.59 -7.27 6.77
CA LYS A 148 -24.71 -6.99 5.85
C LYS A 148 -25.32 -8.26 5.30
N GLN A 149 -24.52 -9.28 5.00
CA GLN A 149 -25.02 -10.56 4.52
C GLN A 149 -25.76 -11.34 5.61
N LEU A 150 -25.36 -11.23 6.87
CA LEU A 150 -26.06 -11.83 8.01
C LEU A 150 -27.38 -11.09 8.35
N ALA A 151 -27.48 -9.80 8.03
CA ALA A 151 -28.68 -9.00 8.29
C ALA A 151 -29.77 -9.11 7.19
N GLN A 152 -29.54 -9.90 6.12
CA GLN A 152 -30.52 -10.10 5.05
C GLN A 152 -31.67 -11.03 5.54
N PRO A 153 -32.95 -10.62 5.40
CA PRO A 153 -34.10 -11.35 5.97
C PRO A 153 -34.33 -12.75 5.40
N ASN A 154 -33.69 -13.11 4.28
CA ASN A 154 -33.84 -14.41 3.62
C ASN A 154 -32.65 -15.36 3.83
N ASN A 155 -31.72 -15.06 4.74
CA ASN A 155 -30.55 -15.92 4.97
C ASN A 155 -30.87 -17.07 5.95
N THR A 156 -31.52 -18.12 5.44
CA THR A 156 -31.90 -19.33 6.19
C THR A 156 -30.71 -20.16 6.70
N VAL A 157 -29.49 -19.89 6.23
CA VAL A 157 -28.29 -20.67 6.58
C VAL A 157 -27.82 -20.44 8.03
N VAL A 158 -28.22 -19.33 8.68
CA VAL A 158 -27.70 -18.96 10.01
C VAL A 158 -28.50 -19.57 11.17
N LYS A 159 -29.73 -20.03 10.94
CA LYS A 159 -30.56 -20.62 12.02
C LYS A 159 -30.02 -21.95 12.54
N ASP A 160 -29.17 -22.63 11.78
CA ASP A 160 -28.61 -23.93 12.13
C ASP A 160 -27.19 -23.86 12.71
N LEU A 161 -26.56 -22.68 12.74
CA LEU A 161 -25.22 -22.45 13.29
C LEU A 161 -25.21 -21.81 14.69
N ILE A 162 -26.40 -21.52 15.26
CA ILE A 162 -26.57 -21.00 16.63
C ILE A 162 -27.41 -21.98 17.47
N LYS A 163 -27.06 -23.26 17.43
CA LYS A 163 -27.44 -24.26 18.44
C LYS A 163 -26.17 -24.95 18.93
#